data_AF-S9S2S7-F1
#
_entry.id   AF-S9S2S7-F1
#
_cell.length_a   1.000
_cell.length_b   1.000
_cell.length_c   1.000
_cell.angle_alpha   90.00
_cell.angle_beta   90.00
_cell.angle_gamma   90.00
#
_symmetry.space_group_name_H-M   'P 1'
#
loop_
_entity.id
_entity.type
_entity.pdbx_description
1 polymer ?
#
loop_
_entity_poly.entity_id
_entity_poly.type
_entity_poly.pdbx_seq_one_letter_code
_entity_poly.pdbx_strand_id
1 'polypeptide(L)'
;SEGTYAGYVERQEADIRAYRREEAMELPADLDYDAIGSLSTEVRTKLKAARPASLAAAARISGVTPAAVTALLGHVKRQSAERKSA
;
A
#
# COMPACT_ATOMS: atom_id res chain seq x y z
N SER A 1 -0.05 -32.03 18.26
CA SER A 1 0.91 -31.55 19.28
C SER A 1 0.75 -30.04 19.43
N GLU A 2 0.73 -29.52 20.66
CA GLU A 2 0.59 -28.08 20.96
C GLU A 2 1.59 -27.18 20.22
N GLY A 3 2.73 -27.71 19.76
CA GLY A 3 3.73 -26.97 18.97
C GLY A 3 3.29 -26.58 17.54
N THR A 4 2.34 -27.29 16.91
CA THR A 4 1.87 -26.93 15.55
C THR A 4 0.94 -25.72 15.58
N TYR A 5 0.16 -25.57 16.66
CA TYR A 5 -0.78 -24.46 16.82
C TYR A 5 -0.03 -23.16 17.18
N ALA A 6 0.99 -23.25 18.03
CA ALA A 6 1.85 -22.11 18.38
C ALA A 6 2.55 -21.50 17.14
N GLY A 7 3.11 -22.35 16.25
CA GLY A 7 3.74 -21.86 15.02
C GLY A 7 2.76 -21.22 14.02
N TYR A 8 1.50 -21.63 14.02
CA TYR A 8 0.46 -21.03 13.18
C TYR A 8 0.06 -19.63 13.68
N VAL A 9 -0.05 -19.46 14.99
CA VAL A 9 -0.36 -18.18 15.63
C VAL A 9 0.78 -17.18 15.42
N GLU A 10 2.04 -17.58 15.64
CA GLU A 10 3.20 -16.69 15.42
C GLU A 10 3.30 -16.19 13.98
N ARG A 11 2.98 -17.06 13.00
CA ARG A 11 3.00 -16.69 11.59
C ARG A 11 1.88 -15.73 11.23
N GLN A 12 0.66 -15.96 11.73
CA GLN A 12 -0.44 -15.00 11.55
C GLN A 12 -0.13 -13.64 12.17
N GLU A 13 0.47 -13.61 13.36
CA GLU A 13 0.87 -12.34 13.96
C GLU A 13 1.96 -11.64 13.15
N ALA A 14 2.92 -12.39 12.59
CA ALA A 14 3.95 -11.84 11.71
C ALA A 14 3.32 -11.24 10.44
N ASP A 15 2.36 -11.92 9.83
CA ASP A 15 1.63 -11.45 8.65
C ASP A 15 0.82 -10.19 8.97
N ILE A 16 0.13 -10.14 10.12
CA ILE A 16 -0.61 -8.95 10.59
C ILE A 16 0.35 -7.79 10.85
N ARG A 17 1.50 -8.03 11.48
CA ARG A 17 2.51 -6.98 11.73
C ARG A 17 3.11 -6.46 10.43
N ALA A 18 3.39 -7.33 9.47
CA ALA A 18 3.88 -6.95 8.15
C ALA A 18 2.83 -6.10 7.41
N TYR A 19 1.58 -6.56 7.39
CA TYR A 19 0.45 -5.83 6.80
C TYR A 19 0.28 -4.43 7.42
N ARG A 20 0.31 -4.32 8.75
CA ARG A 20 0.22 -3.02 9.46
C ARG A 20 1.40 -2.09 9.15
N ARG A 21 2.61 -2.63 8.98
CA ARG A 21 3.78 -1.84 8.57
C ARG A 21 3.62 -1.30 7.15
N GLU A 22 3.09 -2.10 6.23
CA GLU A 22 2.86 -1.65 4.86
C GLU A 22 1.73 -0.60 4.78
N GLU A 23 0.67 -0.76 5.57
CA GLU A 23 -0.41 0.24 5.66
C GLU A 23 0.06 1.59 6.25
N ALA A 24 1.06 1.57 7.14
CA ALA A 24 1.66 2.77 7.73
C ALA A 24 2.59 3.53 6.77
N MET A 25 2.85 3.01 5.57
CA MET A 25 3.68 3.70 4.59
C MET A 25 3.02 5.02 4.16
N GLU A 26 3.77 6.11 4.34
CA GLU A 26 3.35 7.44 3.90
C GLU A 26 3.45 7.56 2.38
N LEU A 27 2.46 8.21 1.80
CA LEU A 27 2.44 8.56 0.38
C LEU A 27 3.02 9.98 0.22
N PRO A 28 3.93 10.20 -0.73
CA PRO A 28 4.41 11.55 -1.04
C PRO A 28 3.25 12.49 -1.38
N ALA A 29 3.27 13.71 -0.86
CA ALA A 29 2.21 14.69 -1.10
C ALA A 29 2.10 15.09 -2.59
N ASP A 30 3.22 15.01 -3.31
CA ASP A 30 3.39 15.29 -4.73
C ASP A 30 3.22 14.05 -5.62
N LEU A 31 2.75 12.92 -5.07
CA LEU A 31 2.58 11.68 -5.83
C LEU A 31 1.68 11.90 -7.05
N ASP A 32 2.22 11.60 -8.22
CA ASP A 32 1.49 11.61 -9.48
C ASP A 32 0.80 10.26 -9.72
N TYR A 33 -0.51 10.23 -9.46
CA TYR A 33 -1.31 9.03 -9.69
C TYR A 33 -1.49 8.69 -11.18
N ASP A 34 -1.30 9.65 -12.10
CA ASP A 34 -1.37 9.37 -13.55
C ASP A 34 -0.19 8.52 -14.03
N ALA A 35 0.97 8.66 -13.38
CA ALA A 35 2.15 7.83 -13.65
C ALA A 35 1.98 6.35 -13.25
N ILE A 36 0.86 5.98 -12.63
CA ILE A 36 0.57 4.61 -12.18
C ILE A 36 -0.39 3.94 -13.17
N GLY A 37 0.19 3.35 -14.22
CA GLY A 37 -0.56 2.80 -15.35
C GLY A 37 -1.53 1.66 -15.01
N SER A 38 -1.30 0.93 -13.91
CA SER A 38 -2.19 -0.14 -13.45
C SER A 38 -3.44 0.34 -12.71
N LEU A 39 -3.54 1.64 -12.38
CA LEU A 39 -4.76 2.20 -11.81
C LEU A 39 -5.80 2.44 -12.91
N SER A 40 -7.07 2.21 -12.59
CA SER A 40 -8.17 2.64 -13.45
C SER A 40 -8.33 4.16 -13.39
N THR A 41 -8.99 4.75 -14.40
CA THR A 41 -9.31 6.18 -14.41
C THR A 41 -10.16 6.59 -13.22
N GLU A 42 -11.15 5.79 -12.83
CA GLU A 42 -11.98 6.07 -11.66
C GLU A 42 -11.16 6.09 -10.37
N VAL A 43 -10.27 5.11 -10.19
CA VAL A 43 -9.40 5.04 -9.01
C VAL A 43 -8.44 6.24 -8.97
N ARG A 44 -7.83 6.60 -10.11
CA ARG A 44 -6.98 7.81 -10.19
C ARG A 44 -7.74 9.06 -9.79
N THR A 45 -8.96 9.26 -10.31
CA THR A 45 -9.81 10.41 -9.96
C THR A 45 -10.07 10.46 -8.45
N LYS A 46 -10.43 9.33 -7.85
CA LYS A 46 -10.68 9.24 -6.40
C LYS A 46 -9.44 9.56 -5.57
N LEU A 47 -8.28 9.00 -5.92
CA LEU A 47 -7.02 9.24 -5.23
C LEU A 47 -6.56 10.69 -5.35
N LYS A 48 -6.69 11.30 -6.54
CA LYS A 48 -6.38 12.71 -6.76
C LYS A 48 -7.28 13.65 -5.95
N ALA A 49 -8.56 13.30 -5.79
CA ALA A 49 -9.50 14.08 -5.01
C ALA A 49 -9.25 13.93 -3.50
N ALA A 50 -8.99 12.71 -3.04
CA ALA A 50 -8.81 12.43 -1.61
C ALA A 50 -7.41 12.77 -1.08
N ARG A 51 -6.38 12.72 -1.94
CA ARG A 51 -4.96 12.90 -1.57
C ARG A 51 -4.58 12.18 -0.26
N PRO A 52 -4.74 10.84 -0.21
CA PRO A 52 -4.47 10.09 1.01
C PRO A 52 -3.00 10.22 1.42
N ALA A 53 -2.76 10.46 2.72
CA ALA A 53 -1.42 10.59 3.29
C ALA A 53 -0.69 9.24 3.46
N SER A 54 -1.40 8.11 3.35
CA SER A 54 -0.84 6.78 3.54
C SER A 54 -1.58 5.72 2.73
N LEU A 55 -0.98 4.53 2.60
CA LEU A 55 -1.64 3.37 1.99
C LEU A 55 -2.90 2.95 2.76
N ALA A 56 -2.88 3.00 4.10
CA ALA A 56 -4.08 2.75 4.91
C ALA A 56 -5.21 3.75 4.61
N ALA A 57 -4.88 5.04 4.45
CA ALA A 57 -5.87 6.05 4.09
C ALA A 57 -6.42 5.80 2.68
N ALA A 58 -5.57 5.41 1.72
CA ALA A 58 -6.00 5.06 0.37
C ALA A 58 -6.95 3.86 0.36
N ALA A 59 -6.67 2.82 1.16
CA ALA A 59 -7.49 1.62 1.25
C ALA A 59 -8.91 1.86 1.79
N ARG A 60 -9.12 2.96 2.54
CA ARG A 60 -10.45 3.34 3.08
C ARG A 60 -11.30 4.13 2.09
N ILE A 61 -10.73 4.59 0.97
CA ILE A 61 -11.49 5.34 -0.04
C ILE A 61 -12.45 4.38 -0.75
N SER A 62 -13.74 4.73 -0.77
CA SER A 62 -14.77 3.90 -1.39
C SER A 62 -14.48 3.61 -2.87
N GLY A 63 -14.38 2.32 -3.21
CA GLY A 63 -14.07 1.84 -4.56
C GLY A 63 -12.58 1.93 -4.94
N VAL A 64 -11.68 2.22 -3.99
CA VAL A 64 -10.27 1.84 -4.12
C VAL A 64 -10.16 0.37 -3.74
N THR A 65 -9.53 -0.42 -4.61
CA THR A 65 -9.41 -1.87 -4.44
C THR A 65 -8.07 -2.25 -3.81
N PRO A 66 -7.93 -3.45 -3.20
CA PRO A 66 -6.64 -3.94 -2.73
C PRO A 66 -5.56 -3.94 -3.82
N ALA A 67 -5.93 -4.28 -5.06
CA ALA A 67 -5.00 -4.24 -6.21
C ALA A 67 -4.46 -2.82 -6.49
N ALA A 68 -5.31 -1.80 -6.33
CA ALA A 68 -4.87 -0.41 -6.46
C ALA A 68 -3.90 0.00 -5.34
N VAL A 69 -4.13 -0.45 -4.10
CA VAL A 69 -3.22 -0.21 -2.98
C VAL A 69 -1.86 -0.88 -3.22
N THR A 70 -1.85 -2.12 -3.73
CA THR A 70 -0.62 -2.81 -4.13
C THR A 70 0.12 -2.06 -5.25
N ALA A 71 -0.62 -1.49 -6.22
CA ALA A 71 -0.02 -0.68 -7.27
C ALA A 71 0.64 0.60 -6.72
N LEU A 72 0.00 1.29 -5.76
CA LEU A 72 0.59 2.44 -5.06
C LEU A 72 1.89 2.03 -4.35
N LEU A 73 1.85 0.97 -3.55
CA LEU A 73 3.00 0.46 -2.80
C LEU A 73 4.19 0.17 -3.73
N GLY A 74 3.95 -0.55 -4.83
CA GLY A 74 4.98 -0.87 -5.81
C GLY A 74 5.58 0.38 -6.46
N HIS A 75 4.75 1.36 -6.80
CA HIS A 75 5.21 2.62 -7.39
C HIS A 75 6.09 3.42 -6.43
N VAL A 76 5.67 3.60 -5.17
CA VAL A 76 6.44 4.38 -4.19
C VAL A 76 7.74 3.68 -3.80
N LYS A 77 7.73 2.34 -3.65
CA LYS A 77 8.96 1.56 -3.40
C LYS A 77 9.97 1.73 -4.54
N ARG A 78 9.51 1.73 -5.81
CA ARG A 78 10.39 1.93 -6.97
C ARG A 78 11.01 3.33 -6.99
N GLN A 79 10.22 4.39 -6.85
CA GLN A 79 10.75 5.76 -6.79
C GLN A 79 11.75 5.95 -5.66
N SER A 80 11.50 5.33 -4.50
CA SER A 80 12.39 5.41 -3.34
C SER A 80 13.72 4.71 -3.58
N ALA A 81 13.73 3.61 -4.34
CA ALA A 81 14.96 2.90 -4.73
C ALA A 81 15.77 3.72 -5.73
N GLU A 82 15.12 4.29 -6.75
CA GLU A 82 15.75 5.14 -7.77
C GLU A 82 16.42 6.38 -7.15
N ARG A 83 15.78 7.02 -6.16
CA ARG A 83 16.37 8.15 -5.43
C ARG A 83 17.58 7.79 -4.57
N LYS A 84 17.74 6.53 -4.16
CA LYS A 84 18.90 6.07 -3.37
C LYS A 84 20.12 5.74 -4.24
N SER A 85 19.91 5.50 -5.54
CA SER A 85 20.97 5.19 -6.50
C SER A 85 21.52 6.41 -7.24
N ALA A 86 20.89 7.57 -7.08
CA ALA A 86 21.32 8.86 -7.62
C ALA A 86 22.12 9.65 -6.57
#